data_AF-A0A0C4EQB9-F1
#
_entry.id   AF-A0A0C4EQB9-F1
#
_cell.length_a   1.000
_cell.length_b   1.000
_cell.length_c   1.000
_cell.angle_alpha   90.00
_cell.angle_beta   90.00
_cell.angle_gamma   90.00
#
_symmetry.space_group_name_H-M   'P 1'
#
loop_
_entity.id
_entity.type
_entity.pdbx_description
1 polymer ?
#
loop_
_entity_poly.entity_id
_entity_poly.type
_entity_poly.pdbx_seq_one_letter_code
_entity_poly.pdbx_strand_id
1 'polypeptide(L)'
;MRLRNIRSKWKPLLWAQLIFHSSQALLGAGSGTPSAPVPAPRSYAPEKVACPANLSVSTSSAYPWPTSSTEQAYVSSKTAKSLKAWDDYLSRVNLSDFNVQGFLKNSTRDGLVAGRNLPNIAFSLSGGGNRALLYAASIMDALDARNPRANQARTGGVLQLANFASGLSASSWLLASWANADFIRFPEMAEIEWHSAFTHGYFSWKRKEKAGFHVSVVDIWGRLLSKNFLNDPHVGRRLTLSSMQYKPEYINQTFPFPILISTSRKQEGADLDLDSPIYEFTPADINVWHPTLNATFPMAYLGSKTGAVTSKATECVTGFDNLGFLMGASSNIFSYQDGKKINRSLLAGLASMFVKGRFYEALVPNPFMGQGRGPTPGSGFPDGERDELLLADGAMAQESMPLFPLLQPSRMVDVIIAVDSVSHSRLSFLFALLPDPPALLKGYPNGTALYRTSMKLKQDGYRGYKFPEVPETYQHSTFTDRGYHKRPTFFGCDKDVPLVVYIPNHYITHDTSQSTMQAVFKKEEIAGFFENGFYIATQTHPSH
;
A
#
# COMPACT_ATOMS: atom_id res chain seq x y z
N MET A 1 -13.81 -82.30 15.50
CA MET A 1 -13.40 -81.50 14.32
C MET A 1 -13.56 -80.02 14.69
N ARG A 2 -12.64 -79.08 14.45
CA ARG A 2 -11.32 -79.10 13.76
C ARG A 2 -10.20 -78.55 14.68
N LEU A 3 -8.96 -78.84 14.29
CA LEU A 3 -7.67 -78.29 14.78
C LEU A 3 -7.55 -76.78 14.42
N ARG A 4 -6.62 -75.92 14.90
CA ARG A 4 -5.45 -76.02 15.82
C ARG A 4 -5.02 -74.60 16.31
N ASN A 5 -4.74 -74.47 17.60
CA ASN A 5 -3.53 -73.91 18.26
C ASN A 5 -2.91 -72.49 18.01
N ILE A 6 -2.76 -71.72 19.12
CA ILE A 6 -1.52 -71.15 19.75
C ILE A 6 -0.66 -70.15 18.92
N ARG A 7 -0.20 -68.95 19.36
CA ARG A 7 0.13 -68.31 20.66
C ARG A 7 -0.75 -67.04 20.95
N SER A 8 -0.76 -66.28 22.07
CA SER A 8 0.17 -65.84 23.16
C SER A 8 1.13 -64.67 22.78
N LYS A 9 1.32 -63.58 23.55
CA LYS A 9 1.03 -63.32 24.98
C LYS A 9 1.27 -61.82 25.39
N TRP A 10 0.81 -61.45 26.60
CA TRP A 10 1.18 -60.31 27.48
C TRP A 10 0.50 -58.91 27.35
N LYS A 11 0.24 -58.36 28.54
CA LYS A 11 -0.39 -57.08 28.96
C LYS A 11 0.71 -56.20 29.64
N PRO A 12 0.37 -55.24 30.53
CA PRO A 12 -0.17 -53.89 30.34
C PRO A 12 0.82 -52.82 30.90
N LEU A 13 0.41 -51.54 30.98
CA LEU A 13 1.11 -50.53 31.80
C LEU A 13 0.15 -49.77 32.72
N LEU A 14 0.69 -49.35 33.88
CA LEU A 14 -0.03 -48.82 35.04
C LEU A 14 0.50 -47.42 35.43
N TRP A 15 -0.46 -46.51 35.68
CA TRP A 15 -0.54 -45.44 36.70
C TRP A 15 0.71 -44.75 37.32
N ALA A 16 0.47 -43.46 37.66
CA ALA A 16 1.24 -42.53 38.51
C ALA A 16 2.48 -41.85 37.85
N GLN A 17 2.86 -40.60 38.16
CA GLN A 17 2.36 -39.64 39.16
C GLN A 17 2.60 -38.16 38.74
N LEU A 18 1.94 -37.19 39.39
CA LEU A 18 2.13 -35.75 39.15
C LEU A 18 3.40 -35.18 39.82
N ILE A 19 4.06 -34.23 39.15
CA ILE A 19 4.79 -33.13 39.82
C ILE A 19 4.38 -31.81 39.16
N PHE A 20 3.86 -30.88 39.95
CA PHE A 20 3.57 -29.51 39.53
C PHE A 20 4.87 -28.69 39.42
N HIS A 21 5.00 -27.87 38.38
CA HIS A 21 5.64 -26.55 38.48
C HIS A 21 4.78 -25.53 37.73
N SER A 22 4.43 -24.45 38.43
CA SER A 22 3.43 -23.47 38.00
C SER A 22 4.03 -22.40 37.08
N SER A 23 3.46 -22.29 35.88
CA SER A 23 3.58 -21.10 35.03
C SER A 23 2.18 -20.59 34.73
N GLN A 24 1.81 -19.43 35.27
CA GLN A 24 0.50 -18.81 35.02
C GLN A 24 0.45 -18.29 33.57
N ALA A 25 -0.14 -19.07 32.68
CA ALA A 25 -0.58 -18.55 31.39
C ALA A 25 -1.81 -17.66 31.60
N LEU A 26 -1.69 -16.37 31.31
CA LEU A 26 -2.87 -15.51 31.20
C LEU A 26 -3.70 -15.98 30.00
N LEU A 27 -4.88 -16.53 30.28
CA LEU A 27 -5.96 -16.71 29.33
C LEU A 27 -6.59 -15.32 29.04
N GLY A 28 -6.94 -15.03 27.79
CA GLY A 28 -7.90 -13.94 27.52
C GLY A 28 -7.67 -13.02 26.32
N ALA A 29 -7.37 -13.56 25.13
CA ALA A 29 -7.73 -12.88 23.88
C ALA A 29 -8.26 -13.92 22.89
N GLY A 30 -9.50 -13.73 22.41
CA GLY A 30 -10.16 -14.70 21.56
C GLY A 30 -9.46 -14.83 20.21
N SER A 31 -8.78 -15.94 19.98
CA SER A 31 -8.34 -16.34 18.64
C SER A 31 -9.58 -16.61 17.79
N GLY A 32 -10.02 -15.61 17.01
CA GLY A 32 -10.99 -15.82 15.95
C GLY A 32 -10.46 -16.93 15.05
N THR A 33 -11.20 -18.03 14.95
CA THR A 33 -10.91 -19.09 13.98
C THR A 33 -10.77 -18.45 12.61
N PRO A 34 -9.69 -18.70 11.84
CA PRO A 34 -9.61 -18.20 10.48
C PRO A 34 -10.85 -18.62 9.72
N SER A 35 -11.60 -17.65 9.19
CA SER A 35 -12.64 -17.95 8.21
C SER A 35 -11.99 -18.77 7.10
N ALA A 36 -12.62 -19.88 6.70
CA ALA A 36 -12.08 -20.76 5.68
C ALA A 36 -11.62 -19.93 4.45
N PRO A 37 -10.40 -20.18 3.90
CA PRO A 37 -9.85 -19.36 2.83
C PRO A 37 -10.85 -19.14 1.70
N VAL A 38 -11.07 -17.87 1.32
CA VAL A 38 -11.94 -17.56 0.18
C VAL A 38 -11.31 -18.20 -1.06
N PRO A 39 -12.02 -19.08 -1.78
CA PRO A 39 -11.46 -19.77 -2.93
C PRO A 39 -10.94 -18.78 -3.99
N ALA A 40 -9.77 -19.08 -4.57
CA ALA A 40 -9.21 -18.26 -5.63
C ALA A 40 -10.23 -18.07 -6.78
N PRO A 41 -10.45 -16.84 -7.28
CA PRO A 41 -11.44 -16.58 -8.32
C PRO A 41 -11.20 -17.43 -9.57
N ARG A 42 -12.26 -17.91 -10.21
CA ARG A 42 -12.12 -18.74 -11.43
C ARG A 42 -11.68 -17.90 -12.63
N SER A 43 -12.04 -16.61 -12.62
CA SER A 43 -11.74 -15.65 -13.69
C SER A 43 -11.65 -14.22 -13.15
N TYR A 44 -11.44 -13.25 -14.06
CA TYR A 44 -11.44 -11.82 -13.74
C TYR A 44 -12.83 -11.26 -13.35
N ALA A 45 -13.92 -11.96 -13.68
CA ALA A 45 -15.24 -11.55 -13.23
C ALA A 45 -15.39 -11.84 -11.74
N PRO A 46 -15.82 -10.87 -10.92
CA PRO A 46 -16.19 -11.13 -9.53
C PRO A 46 -17.38 -12.11 -9.46
N GLU A 47 -17.45 -12.92 -8.41
CA GLU A 47 -18.47 -13.94 -8.24
C GLU A 47 -19.40 -13.54 -7.08
N LYS A 48 -20.74 -13.54 -7.31
CA LYS A 48 -21.72 -13.37 -6.22
C LYS A 48 -21.77 -14.65 -5.38
N VAL A 49 -21.69 -14.51 -4.06
CA VAL A 49 -21.65 -15.62 -3.10
C VAL A 49 -22.67 -15.44 -1.98
N ALA A 50 -22.98 -16.51 -1.24
CA ALA A 50 -23.75 -16.41 -0.01
C ALA A 50 -22.97 -15.58 1.04
N CYS A 51 -23.66 -14.65 1.69
CA CYS A 51 -23.05 -13.81 2.72
C CYS A 51 -22.70 -14.61 3.99
N PRO A 52 -21.48 -14.49 4.53
CA PRO A 52 -21.19 -14.95 5.89
C PRO A 52 -22.08 -14.23 6.90
N ALA A 53 -22.64 -14.96 7.86
CA ALA A 53 -23.67 -14.44 8.78
C ALA A 53 -23.25 -13.19 9.61
N ASN A 54 -21.94 -13.03 9.82
CA ASN A 54 -21.34 -11.94 10.60
C ASN A 54 -20.59 -10.92 9.73
N LEU A 55 -20.70 -10.97 8.39
CA LEU A 55 -20.04 -9.99 7.52
C LEU A 55 -20.75 -8.63 7.61
N SER A 56 -20.04 -7.61 8.08
CA SER A 56 -20.55 -6.26 8.28
C SER A 56 -19.44 -5.22 8.18
N VAL A 57 -19.81 -3.96 7.95
CA VAL A 57 -18.90 -2.82 8.14
C VAL A 57 -18.57 -2.69 9.61
N SER A 58 -17.28 -2.69 9.94
CA SER A 58 -16.79 -2.23 11.23
C SER A 58 -16.70 -0.71 11.20
N THR A 59 -17.34 -0.04 12.15
CA THR A 59 -17.20 1.41 12.38
C THR A 59 -16.87 1.63 13.85
N SER A 60 -16.16 2.72 14.16
CA SER A 60 -15.86 3.10 15.54
C SER A 60 -16.03 4.60 15.73
N SER A 61 -16.62 5.00 16.85
CA SER A 61 -16.60 6.37 17.36
C SER A 61 -15.51 6.61 18.39
N ALA A 62 -14.82 5.55 18.85
CA ALA A 62 -13.73 5.65 19.83
C ALA A 62 -12.45 6.13 19.15
N TYR A 63 -11.84 7.18 19.71
CA TYR A 63 -10.52 7.68 19.32
C TYR A 63 -9.44 7.17 20.30
N PRO A 64 -8.28 6.70 19.82
CA PRO A 64 -7.93 6.52 18.41
C PRO A 64 -8.70 5.36 17.77
N TRP A 65 -9.12 5.54 16.52
CA TRP A 65 -9.89 4.55 15.78
C TRP A 65 -9.06 3.27 15.57
N PRO A 66 -9.55 2.08 15.97
CA PRO A 66 -8.79 0.85 15.85
C PRO A 66 -8.62 0.43 14.38
N THR A 67 -7.44 -0.08 14.05
CA THR A 67 -7.23 -0.86 12.82
C THR A 67 -7.88 -2.23 12.94
N SER A 68 -7.96 -3.02 11.85
CA SER A 68 -8.56 -4.35 11.92
C SER A 68 -7.78 -5.30 12.82
N SER A 69 -8.45 -6.33 13.37
CA SER A 69 -7.79 -7.37 14.17
C SER A 69 -6.70 -8.10 13.38
N THR A 70 -6.86 -8.24 12.06
CA THR A 70 -5.86 -8.86 11.17
C THR A 70 -4.62 -7.97 11.00
N GLU A 71 -4.79 -6.66 10.80
CA GLU A 71 -3.68 -5.70 10.73
C GLU A 71 -2.93 -5.66 12.09
N GLN A 72 -3.66 -5.55 13.20
CA GLN A 72 -3.10 -5.60 14.56
C GLN A 72 -2.30 -6.88 14.81
N ALA A 73 -2.84 -8.05 14.42
CA ALA A 73 -2.16 -9.34 14.57
C ALA A 73 -0.89 -9.44 13.72
N TYR A 74 -0.93 -8.97 12.46
CA TYR A 74 0.23 -8.96 11.57
C TYR A 74 1.37 -8.11 12.17
N VAL A 75 1.08 -6.87 12.54
CA VAL A 75 2.07 -5.91 13.06
C VAL A 75 2.62 -6.36 14.42
N SER A 76 1.77 -6.88 15.31
CA SER A 76 2.21 -7.41 16.61
C SER A 76 3.14 -8.62 16.46
N SER A 77 2.79 -9.57 15.57
CA SER A 77 3.61 -10.74 15.29
C SER A 77 4.94 -10.36 14.63
N LYS A 78 4.92 -9.44 13.65
CA LYS A 78 6.13 -8.89 13.03
C LYS A 78 7.06 -8.23 14.05
N THR A 79 6.50 -7.39 14.91
CA THR A 79 7.24 -6.72 15.99
C THR A 79 7.89 -7.75 16.92
N ALA A 80 7.14 -8.76 17.35
CA ALA A 80 7.67 -9.83 18.21
C ALA A 80 8.84 -10.60 17.57
N LYS A 81 8.81 -10.80 16.25
CA LYS A 81 9.88 -11.43 15.45
C LYS A 81 11.06 -10.49 15.13
N SER A 82 10.88 -9.17 15.25
CA SER A 82 11.85 -8.18 14.77
C SER A 82 13.13 -8.05 15.61
N LEU A 83 13.19 -8.62 16.83
CA LEU A 83 14.34 -8.45 17.74
C LEU A 83 15.69 -8.79 17.11
N LYS A 84 15.78 -9.90 16.35
CA LYS A 84 17.03 -10.25 15.67
C LYS A 84 17.38 -9.26 14.57
N ALA A 85 16.40 -8.79 13.81
CA ALA A 85 16.62 -7.78 12.77
C ALA A 85 17.08 -6.43 13.37
N TRP A 86 16.58 -6.08 14.56
CA TRP A 86 17.05 -4.90 15.31
C TRP A 86 18.49 -5.06 15.79
N ASP A 87 18.86 -6.20 16.37
CA ASP A 87 20.25 -6.47 16.77
C ASP A 87 21.19 -6.46 15.56
N ASP A 88 20.85 -7.21 14.51
CA ASP A 88 21.63 -7.29 13.26
C ASP A 88 21.84 -5.90 12.63
N TYR A 89 20.81 -5.05 12.61
CA TYR A 89 20.90 -3.70 12.04
C TYR A 89 21.69 -2.75 12.95
N LEU A 90 21.35 -2.64 14.23
CA LEU A 90 21.99 -1.69 15.14
C LEU A 90 23.48 -2.02 15.35
N SER A 91 23.81 -3.31 15.46
CA SER A 91 25.20 -3.80 15.51
C SER A 91 25.95 -3.54 14.19
N ARG A 92 25.28 -3.59 13.03
CA ARG A 92 25.87 -3.23 11.72
C ARG A 92 26.16 -1.72 11.61
N VAL A 93 25.26 -0.87 12.10
CA VAL A 93 25.47 0.60 12.09
C VAL A 93 26.69 0.96 12.95
N ASN A 94 26.86 0.30 14.09
CA ASN A 94 27.99 0.46 15.03
C ASN A 94 28.15 1.93 15.49
N LEU A 95 27.11 2.44 16.14
CA LEU A 95 27.08 3.78 16.74
C LEU A 95 27.95 3.83 18.01
N SER A 96 28.88 4.78 18.08
CA SER A 96 29.91 4.88 19.12
C SER A 96 29.37 4.87 20.56
N ASP A 97 28.26 5.57 20.80
CA ASP A 97 27.70 5.82 22.14
C ASP A 97 26.37 5.09 22.39
N PHE A 98 26.11 3.99 21.66
CA PHE A 98 24.83 3.26 21.74
C PHE A 98 25.00 1.78 22.12
N ASN A 99 24.53 1.43 23.33
CA ASN A 99 24.53 0.04 23.78
C ASN A 99 23.32 -0.73 23.21
N VAL A 100 23.52 -1.42 22.09
CA VAL A 100 22.50 -2.24 21.40
C VAL A 100 21.82 -3.24 22.35
N GLN A 101 22.61 -4.00 23.11
CA GLN A 101 22.09 -5.03 24.01
C GLN A 101 21.33 -4.42 25.20
N GLY A 102 21.77 -3.26 25.70
CA GLY A 102 21.06 -2.48 26.71
C GLY A 102 19.72 -1.94 26.20
N PHE A 103 19.68 -1.43 24.96
CA PHE A 103 18.46 -0.99 24.29
C PHE A 103 17.46 -2.14 24.15
N LEU A 104 17.85 -3.26 23.53
CA LEU A 104 16.96 -4.41 23.30
C LEU A 104 16.44 -5.03 24.61
N LYS A 105 17.29 -5.08 25.65
CA LYS A 105 16.88 -5.54 26.99
C LYS A 105 15.85 -4.60 27.64
N ASN A 106 15.91 -3.30 27.39
CA ASN A 106 14.90 -2.35 27.87
C ASN A 106 13.62 -2.44 27.03
N SER A 107 13.73 -2.49 25.71
CA SER A 107 12.62 -2.65 24.74
C SER A 107 11.80 -3.93 24.90
N THR A 108 12.28 -4.91 25.66
CA THR A 108 11.57 -6.17 25.94
C THR A 108 10.85 -6.20 27.28
N ARG A 109 11.07 -5.24 28.19
CA ARG A 109 10.57 -5.30 29.57
C ARG A 109 9.04 -5.35 29.67
N ASP A 110 8.37 -4.47 28.93
CA ASP A 110 6.93 -4.28 28.99
C ASP A 110 6.24 -4.80 27.70
N GLY A 111 6.74 -5.94 27.19
CA GLY A 111 6.28 -6.57 25.94
C GLY A 111 6.93 -6.01 24.68
N LEU A 112 6.58 -6.58 23.52
CA LEU A 112 7.08 -6.18 22.20
C LEU A 112 5.99 -5.44 21.41
N VAL A 113 5.92 -4.13 21.62
CA VAL A 113 4.92 -3.24 21.00
C VAL A 113 5.65 -2.16 20.20
N ALA A 114 5.38 -2.13 18.88
CA ALA A 114 5.89 -1.10 17.99
C ALA A 114 5.23 0.25 18.32
N GLY A 115 5.98 1.35 18.24
CA GLY A 115 5.47 2.68 18.60
C GLY A 115 5.49 2.96 20.09
N ARG A 116 6.05 2.04 20.90
CA ARG A 116 6.12 2.16 22.35
C ARG A 116 7.44 1.67 22.91
N ASN A 117 7.81 0.43 22.58
CA ASN A 117 9.00 -0.22 23.13
C ASN A 117 10.08 -0.45 22.06
N LEU A 118 9.68 -0.61 20.79
CA LEU A 118 10.56 -0.59 19.63
C LEU A 118 10.07 0.48 18.64
N PRO A 119 10.96 1.21 17.94
CA PRO A 119 10.57 2.19 16.95
C PRO A 119 9.74 1.55 15.82
N ASN A 120 8.68 2.23 15.41
CA ASN A 120 7.82 1.78 14.34
C ASN A 120 8.13 2.52 13.04
N ILE A 121 8.78 1.81 12.11
CA ILE A 121 9.21 2.36 10.82
C ILE A 121 8.16 2.03 9.75
N ALA A 122 7.84 3.01 8.91
CA ALA A 122 6.98 2.85 7.75
C ALA A 122 7.57 3.49 6.49
N PHE A 123 7.25 2.95 5.32
CA PHE A 123 7.54 3.57 4.03
C PHE A 123 6.31 4.29 3.48
N SER A 124 6.50 5.50 2.95
CA SER A 124 5.50 6.19 2.12
C SER A 124 6.07 6.40 0.73
N LEU A 125 5.45 5.77 -0.27
CA LEU A 125 5.98 5.63 -1.62
C LEU A 125 5.11 6.43 -2.60
N SER A 126 5.70 7.47 -3.18
CA SER A 126 5.00 8.42 -4.07
C SER A 126 4.55 7.82 -5.41
N GLY A 127 3.53 8.44 -6.02
CA GLY A 127 3.10 8.17 -7.38
C GLY A 127 3.93 8.92 -8.43
N GLY A 128 4.01 8.37 -9.65
CA GLY A 128 4.77 9.00 -10.75
C GLY A 128 5.10 8.09 -11.92
N GLY A 129 4.24 7.10 -12.23
CA GLY A 129 4.49 6.11 -13.28
C GLY A 129 5.71 5.23 -12.99
N ASN A 130 6.25 4.60 -14.02
CA ASN A 130 7.41 3.70 -13.90
C ASN A 130 8.63 4.34 -13.21
N ARG A 131 8.86 5.65 -13.37
CA ARG A 131 9.91 6.37 -12.62
C ARG A 131 9.74 6.19 -11.12
N ALA A 132 8.52 6.33 -10.61
CA ALA A 132 8.23 6.19 -9.19
C ALA A 132 8.41 4.76 -8.69
N LEU A 133 7.94 3.77 -9.46
CA LEU A 133 8.14 2.35 -9.18
C LEU A 133 9.62 1.99 -9.13
N LEU A 134 10.40 2.37 -10.14
CA LEU A 134 11.84 2.07 -10.21
C LEU A 134 12.63 2.80 -9.11
N TYR A 135 12.28 4.05 -8.81
CA TYR A 135 12.93 4.82 -7.76
C TYR A 135 12.60 4.29 -6.35
N ALA A 136 11.32 4.02 -6.07
CA ALA A 136 10.92 3.42 -4.79
C ALA A 136 11.61 2.06 -4.57
N ALA A 137 11.65 1.22 -5.60
CA ALA A 137 12.34 -0.06 -5.57
C ALA A 137 13.85 0.07 -5.36
N SER A 138 14.52 1.05 -5.96
CA SER A 138 15.96 1.25 -5.76
C SER A 138 16.31 1.74 -4.36
N ILE A 139 15.50 2.64 -3.78
CA ILE A 139 15.67 3.06 -2.38
C ILE A 139 15.39 1.89 -1.42
N MET A 140 14.35 1.10 -1.64
CA MET A 140 14.04 -0.07 -0.80
C MET A 140 15.12 -1.16 -0.91
N ASP A 141 15.70 -1.41 -2.08
CA ASP A 141 16.82 -2.36 -2.25
C ASP A 141 18.10 -1.91 -1.55
N ALA A 142 18.35 -0.60 -1.51
CA ALA A 142 19.47 -0.01 -0.78
C ALA A 142 19.27 0.00 0.75
N LEU A 143 18.08 -0.41 1.22
CA LEU A 143 17.71 -0.58 2.63
C LEU A 143 17.46 -2.06 3.01
N ASP A 144 17.59 -2.99 2.05
CA ASP A 144 17.33 -4.42 2.21
C ASP A 144 18.57 -5.16 2.75
N ALA A 145 18.43 -5.92 3.85
CA ALA A 145 19.51 -6.77 4.38
C ALA A 145 19.93 -7.90 3.42
N ARG A 146 19.15 -8.20 2.37
CA ARG A 146 19.50 -9.15 1.30
C ARG A 146 20.45 -8.55 0.25
N ASN A 147 20.71 -7.24 0.30
CA ASN A 147 21.66 -6.57 -0.58
C ASN A 147 23.05 -6.45 0.09
N PRO A 148 24.09 -7.15 -0.41
CA PRO A 148 25.44 -7.07 0.16
C PRO A 148 26.04 -5.65 0.12
N ARG A 149 25.73 -4.85 -0.90
CA ARG A 149 26.19 -3.44 -0.99
C ARG A 149 25.54 -2.59 0.11
N ALA A 150 24.24 -2.77 0.37
CA ALA A 150 23.53 -2.08 1.45
C ALA A 150 24.05 -2.50 2.84
N ASN A 151 24.36 -3.78 3.01
CA ASN A 151 24.99 -4.31 4.22
C ASN A 151 26.37 -3.69 4.47
N GLN A 152 27.20 -3.53 3.43
CA GLN A 152 28.51 -2.88 3.51
C GLN A 152 28.38 -1.38 3.79
N ALA A 153 27.40 -0.70 3.19
CA ALA A 153 27.05 0.69 3.44
C ALA A 153 26.28 0.93 4.76
N ARG A 154 26.08 -0.11 5.57
CA ARG A 154 25.38 -0.10 6.87
C ARG A 154 23.89 0.28 6.84
N THR A 155 23.28 0.40 5.67
CA THR A 155 21.85 0.69 5.49
C THR A 155 20.96 -0.55 5.41
N GLY A 156 21.53 -1.71 5.06
CA GLY A 156 20.79 -2.97 4.91
C GLY A 156 20.16 -3.46 6.22
N GLY A 157 18.84 -3.59 6.24
CA GLY A 157 18.05 -4.05 7.39
C GLY A 157 16.85 -3.16 7.71
N VAL A 158 16.89 -1.89 7.33
CA VAL A 158 15.78 -0.95 7.54
C VAL A 158 14.49 -1.44 6.88
N LEU A 159 14.57 -2.11 5.72
CA LEU A 159 13.40 -2.71 5.07
C LEU A 159 12.75 -3.83 5.91
N GLN A 160 13.55 -4.68 6.56
CA GLN A 160 13.06 -5.76 7.42
C GLN A 160 12.43 -5.23 8.73
N LEU A 161 12.89 -4.08 9.21
CA LEU A 161 12.39 -3.40 10.41
C LEU A 161 11.07 -2.64 10.19
N ALA A 162 10.76 -2.23 8.96
CA ALA A 162 9.53 -1.50 8.68
C ALA A 162 8.28 -2.38 8.79
N ASN A 163 7.26 -1.90 9.52
CA ASN A 163 5.99 -2.60 9.71
C ASN A 163 4.94 -2.28 8.64
N PHE A 164 5.05 -1.12 7.98
CA PHE A 164 4.10 -0.67 6.96
C PHE A 164 4.81 -0.17 5.70
N ALA A 165 4.19 -0.38 4.54
CA ALA A 165 4.55 0.33 3.31
C ALA A 165 3.27 0.80 2.62
N SER A 166 3.07 2.12 2.53
CA SER A 166 1.99 2.73 1.78
C SER A 166 2.46 3.15 0.40
N GLY A 167 1.68 2.83 -0.63
CA GLY A 167 1.98 3.14 -2.03
C GLY A 167 0.78 3.72 -2.74
N LEU A 168 1.02 4.71 -3.60
CA LEU A 168 0.02 5.33 -4.45
C LEU A 168 0.43 5.23 -5.93
N SER A 169 -0.57 5.11 -6.82
CA SER A 169 -0.38 5.07 -8.26
C SER A 169 0.62 3.98 -8.65
N ALA A 170 1.73 4.31 -9.29
CA ALA A 170 2.75 3.33 -9.65
C ALA A 170 3.46 2.65 -8.48
N SER A 171 3.50 3.27 -7.29
CA SER A 171 4.00 2.58 -6.09
C SER A 171 2.99 1.56 -5.54
N SER A 172 1.70 1.65 -5.89
CA SER A 172 0.76 0.53 -5.68
C SER A 172 1.06 -0.64 -6.63
N TRP A 173 1.59 -0.39 -7.84
CA TRP A 173 2.03 -1.47 -8.73
C TRP A 173 3.26 -2.17 -8.15
N LEU A 174 4.21 -1.40 -7.59
CA LEU A 174 5.35 -1.95 -6.86
C LEU A 174 4.89 -2.86 -5.72
N LEU A 175 4.06 -2.36 -4.79
CA LEU A 175 3.63 -3.16 -3.63
C LEU A 175 2.77 -4.38 -4.04
N ALA A 176 1.89 -4.24 -5.03
CA ALA A 176 1.05 -5.34 -5.51
C ALA A 176 1.87 -6.44 -6.22
N SER A 177 2.83 -6.06 -7.07
CA SER A 177 3.72 -7.01 -7.76
C SER A 177 4.67 -7.68 -6.77
N TRP A 178 5.25 -6.90 -5.85
CA TRP A 178 6.18 -7.40 -4.83
C TRP A 178 5.55 -8.43 -3.89
N ALA A 179 4.37 -8.13 -3.36
CA ALA A 179 3.66 -9.09 -2.50
C ALA A 179 3.07 -10.28 -3.29
N ASN A 180 2.82 -10.14 -4.60
CA ASN A 180 2.49 -11.28 -5.47
C ASN A 180 3.71 -12.19 -5.67
N ALA A 181 4.88 -11.61 -5.93
CA ALA A 181 6.15 -12.30 -6.13
C ALA A 181 6.79 -12.78 -4.81
N ASP A 182 6.00 -12.95 -3.75
CA ASP A 182 6.44 -13.42 -2.42
C ASP A 182 7.64 -12.63 -1.88
N PHE A 183 7.61 -11.31 -2.10
CA PHE A 183 8.56 -10.33 -1.59
C PHE A 183 10.03 -10.55 -1.99
N ILE A 184 10.32 -11.16 -3.15
CA ILE A 184 11.68 -11.29 -3.72
C ILE A 184 12.43 -9.94 -3.83
N ARG A 185 13.73 -9.98 -4.12
CA ARG A 185 14.57 -8.77 -4.12
C ARG A 185 14.27 -7.89 -5.35
N PHE A 186 14.32 -6.57 -5.22
CA PHE A 186 13.85 -5.66 -6.27
C PHE A 186 14.58 -5.75 -7.64
N PRO A 187 15.90 -5.98 -7.73
CA PRO A 187 16.56 -6.21 -9.02
C PRO A 187 16.04 -7.47 -9.72
N GLU A 188 15.72 -8.52 -8.97
CA GLU A 188 15.13 -9.76 -9.49
C GLU A 188 13.74 -9.49 -10.07
N MET A 189 12.89 -8.71 -9.38
CA MET A 189 11.59 -8.28 -9.93
C MET A 189 11.72 -7.54 -11.26
N ALA A 190 12.74 -6.69 -11.39
CA ALA A 190 13.00 -5.96 -12.63
C ALA A 190 13.47 -6.86 -13.79
N GLU A 191 13.90 -8.09 -13.51
CA GLU A 191 14.29 -9.09 -14.51
C GLU A 191 13.16 -10.08 -14.83
N ILE A 192 12.38 -10.54 -13.83
CA ILE A 192 11.43 -11.66 -14.00
C ILE A 192 9.94 -11.30 -13.80
N GLU A 193 9.60 -10.23 -13.09
CA GLU A 193 8.21 -9.80 -12.89
C GLU A 193 7.79 -8.67 -13.84
N TRP A 194 8.68 -7.70 -14.06
CA TRP A 194 8.37 -6.47 -14.79
C TRP A 194 8.66 -6.59 -16.29
N HIS A 195 7.59 -6.74 -17.07
CA HIS A 195 7.63 -6.96 -18.50
C HIS A 195 7.43 -5.64 -19.29
N SER A 196 8.37 -5.32 -20.18
CA SER A 196 8.44 -4.06 -20.92
C SER A 196 7.58 -3.98 -22.20
N ALA A 197 6.57 -4.84 -22.37
CA ALA A 197 5.85 -5.00 -23.65
C ALA A 197 4.31 -5.09 -23.55
N PHE A 198 3.63 -4.05 -24.03
CA PHE A 198 2.18 -4.06 -24.25
C PHE A 198 1.78 -4.98 -25.42
N THR A 199 1.54 -6.26 -25.15
CA THR A 199 1.07 -7.22 -26.16
C THR A 199 -0.22 -7.96 -25.74
N HIS A 200 -1.34 -7.56 -26.35
CA HIS A 200 -2.57 -8.34 -26.60
C HIS A 200 -3.21 -9.13 -25.44
N GLY A 201 -4.38 -8.65 -24.96
CA GLY A 201 -5.20 -9.31 -23.94
C GLY A 201 -6.65 -8.79 -23.83
N TYR A 202 -7.23 -8.35 -24.95
CA TYR A 202 -8.27 -7.30 -25.02
C TYR A 202 -9.74 -7.67 -24.70
N PHE A 203 -10.06 -8.80 -24.06
CA PHE A 203 -11.48 -9.22 -23.91
C PHE A 203 -11.88 -9.79 -22.54
N SER A 204 -11.07 -9.63 -21.50
CA SER A 204 -11.39 -10.20 -20.17
C SER A 204 -12.42 -9.40 -19.36
N TRP A 205 -12.49 -8.08 -19.53
CA TRP A 205 -13.46 -7.21 -18.82
C TRP A 205 -14.92 -7.45 -19.20
N LYS A 206 -15.20 -7.88 -20.44
CA LYS A 206 -16.55 -8.30 -20.88
C LYS A 206 -17.17 -9.41 -20.00
N ARG A 207 -16.37 -10.11 -19.19
CA ARG A 207 -16.88 -11.09 -18.22
C ARG A 207 -17.41 -10.44 -16.95
N LYS A 208 -16.84 -9.31 -16.50
CA LYS A 208 -17.31 -8.53 -15.33
C LYS A 208 -18.65 -7.86 -15.63
N GLU A 209 -18.79 -7.27 -16.81
CA GLU A 209 -20.06 -6.75 -17.35
C GLU A 209 -21.15 -7.85 -17.36
N LYS A 210 -20.83 -9.03 -17.91
CA LYS A 210 -21.73 -10.19 -17.91
C LYS A 210 -22.06 -10.75 -16.52
N ALA A 211 -21.26 -10.46 -15.50
CA ALA A 211 -21.54 -10.81 -14.10
C ALA A 211 -22.41 -9.77 -13.38
N GLY A 212 -22.84 -8.70 -14.08
CA GLY A 212 -23.72 -7.66 -13.54
C GLY A 212 -23.00 -6.53 -12.82
N PHE A 213 -21.69 -6.36 -13.04
CA PHE A 213 -20.90 -5.27 -12.46
C PHE A 213 -20.50 -4.26 -13.53
N HIS A 214 -20.52 -2.97 -13.18
CA HIS A 214 -20.07 -1.92 -14.10
C HIS A 214 -18.58 -2.05 -14.44
N VAL A 215 -18.22 -1.59 -15.63
CA VAL A 215 -16.89 -1.67 -16.23
C VAL A 215 -16.49 -0.29 -16.74
N SER A 216 -15.26 0.13 -16.48
CA SER A 216 -14.71 1.40 -16.97
C SER A 216 -13.36 1.21 -17.68
N VAL A 217 -12.70 2.30 -18.09
CA VAL A 217 -11.31 2.27 -18.58
C VAL A 217 -10.37 1.65 -17.55
N VAL A 218 -10.68 1.71 -16.25
CA VAL A 218 -9.84 1.13 -15.19
C VAL A 218 -9.74 -0.38 -15.29
N ASP A 219 -10.81 -1.07 -15.71
CA ASP A 219 -10.74 -2.51 -15.93
C ASP A 219 -9.74 -2.83 -17.05
N ILE A 220 -9.82 -2.12 -18.19
CA ILE A 220 -8.89 -2.27 -19.32
C ILE A 220 -7.44 -1.97 -18.87
N TRP A 221 -7.24 -0.85 -18.18
CA TRP A 221 -5.94 -0.43 -17.65
C TRP A 221 -5.36 -1.46 -16.68
N GLY A 222 -6.17 -1.95 -15.74
CA GLY A 222 -5.78 -2.99 -14.80
C GLY A 222 -5.41 -4.32 -15.46
N ARG A 223 -5.99 -4.67 -16.61
CA ARG A 223 -5.55 -5.82 -17.42
C ARG A 223 -4.17 -5.59 -18.06
N LEU A 224 -3.87 -4.37 -18.51
CA LEU A 224 -2.54 -4.00 -19.04
C LEU A 224 -1.49 -4.01 -17.93
N LEU A 225 -1.78 -3.41 -16.77
CA LEU A 225 -0.93 -3.47 -15.58
C LEU A 225 -0.68 -4.91 -15.12
N SER A 226 -1.71 -5.77 -15.11
CA SER A 226 -1.54 -7.20 -14.79
C SER A 226 -0.52 -7.88 -15.69
N LYS A 227 -0.52 -7.57 -17.00
CA LYS A 227 0.43 -8.16 -17.95
C LYS A 227 1.85 -7.64 -17.75
N ASN A 228 2.00 -6.37 -17.39
CA ASN A 228 3.31 -5.74 -17.24
C ASN A 228 3.98 -6.03 -15.89
N PHE A 229 3.20 -6.26 -14.82
CA PHE A 229 3.73 -6.32 -13.45
C PHE A 229 3.41 -7.60 -12.66
N LEU A 230 2.61 -8.54 -13.20
CA LEU A 230 2.29 -9.80 -12.51
C LEU A 230 2.69 -10.99 -13.40
N ASN A 231 3.76 -11.70 -13.02
CA ASN A 231 4.14 -12.95 -13.67
C ASN A 231 3.18 -14.08 -13.27
N ASP A 232 2.10 -14.23 -14.02
CA ASP A 232 1.06 -15.25 -13.80
C ASP A 232 0.64 -15.89 -15.14
N PRO A 233 0.59 -17.23 -15.25
CA PRO A 233 0.05 -17.94 -16.42
C PRO A 233 -1.38 -17.57 -16.79
N HIS A 234 -2.13 -16.93 -15.89
CA HIS A 234 -3.46 -16.40 -16.16
C HIS A 234 -3.50 -14.86 -16.34
N VAL A 235 -2.34 -14.20 -16.45
CA VAL A 235 -2.16 -12.75 -16.64
C VAL A 235 -2.83 -11.94 -15.52
N GLY A 236 -2.67 -12.36 -14.28
CA GLY A 236 -3.28 -11.77 -13.09
C GLY A 236 -4.80 -11.90 -13.00
N ARG A 237 -5.46 -12.76 -13.80
CA ARG A 237 -6.94 -12.88 -13.79
C ARG A 237 -7.51 -13.50 -12.52
N ARG A 238 -6.70 -14.22 -11.74
CA ARG A 238 -7.12 -14.92 -10.51
C ARG A 238 -6.39 -14.45 -9.26
N LEU A 239 -5.47 -13.49 -9.41
CA LEU A 239 -4.70 -12.94 -8.29
C LEU A 239 -5.51 -11.84 -7.60
N THR A 240 -5.65 -11.94 -6.28
CA THR A 240 -6.37 -10.98 -5.45
C THR A 240 -5.49 -10.46 -4.33
N LEU A 241 -5.77 -9.26 -3.82
CA LEU A 241 -5.04 -8.70 -2.68
C LEU A 241 -5.23 -9.55 -1.42
N SER A 242 -6.45 -10.06 -1.20
CA SER A 242 -6.73 -10.99 -0.10
C SER A 242 -5.92 -12.30 -0.17
N SER A 243 -5.63 -12.81 -1.37
CA SER A 243 -4.88 -14.07 -1.54
C SER A 243 -3.42 -13.98 -1.07
N MET A 244 -2.87 -12.77 -0.90
CA MET A 244 -1.53 -12.56 -0.35
C MET A 244 -1.40 -13.07 1.09
N GLN A 245 -2.50 -13.19 1.84
CA GLN A 245 -2.48 -13.75 3.19
C GLN A 245 -1.96 -15.19 3.26
N TYR A 246 -1.96 -15.90 2.14
CA TYR A 246 -1.52 -17.30 2.02
C TYR A 246 -0.10 -17.45 1.44
N LYS A 247 0.61 -16.35 1.20
CA LYS A 247 1.99 -16.34 0.69
C LYS A 247 3.00 -16.61 1.84
N PRO A 248 4.04 -17.43 1.63
CA PRO A 248 5.04 -17.75 2.66
C PRO A 248 5.58 -16.53 3.42
N GLU A 249 6.04 -15.49 2.73
CA GLU A 249 6.66 -14.34 3.40
C GLU A 249 5.64 -13.45 4.15
N TYR A 250 4.38 -13.44 3.71
CA TYR A 250 3.29 -12.83 4.47
C TYR A 250 2.98 -13.62 5.76
N ILE A 251 2.91 -14.96 5.67
CA ILE A 251 2.72 -15.85 6.83
C ILE A 251 3.90 -15.72 7.82
N ASN A 252 5.11 -15.54 7.30
CA ASN A 252 6.31 -15.31 8.10
C ASN A 252 6.38 -13.90 8.73
N GLN A 253 5.64 -12.92 8.18
CA GLN A 253 5.69 -11.48 8.52
C GLN A 253 7.10 -10.85 8.38
N THR A 254 7.85 -11.27 7.37
CA THR A 254 9.24 -10.82 7.13
C THR A 254 9.33 -9.40 6.56
N PHE A 255 8.32 -8.95 5.83
CA PHE A 255 8.29 -7.65 5.14
C PHE A 255 7.19 -6.71 5.68
N PRO A 256 7.16 -5.43 5.28
CA PRO A 256 6.14 -4.48 5.74
C PRO A 256 4.75 -4.84 5.24
N PHE A 257 3.72 -4.56 6.04
CA PHE A 257 2.32 -4.70 5.67
C PHE A 257 1.98 -3.73 4.52
N PRO A 258 1.56 -4.23 3.33
CA PRO A 258 1.37 -3.40 2.15
C PRO A 258 0.00 -2.71 2.17
N ILE A 259 0.00 -1.41 1.90
CA ILE A 259 -1.19 -0.55 1.86
C ILE A 259 -1.25 0.16 0.50
N LEU A 260 -2.17 -0.24 -0.37
CA LEU A 260 -2.42 0.40 -1.66
C LEU A 260 -3.43 1.52 -1.46
N ILE A 261 -3.21 2.70 -2.03
CA ILE A 261 -4.04 3.89 -1.76
C ILE A 261 -4.83 4.33 -2.99
N SER A 262 -6.07 4.78 -2.78
CA SER A 262 -6.89 5.51 -3.76
C SER A 262 -7.71 6.58 -3.04
N THR A 263 -8.28 7.51 -3.78
CA THR A 263 -9.29 8.47 -3.30
C THR A 263 -10.62 8.24 -4.04
N SER A 264 -11.71 8.93 -3.68
CA SER A 264 -12.98 8.87 -4.42
C SER A 264 -13.49 10.25 -4.77
N ARG A 265 -14.03 10.41 -5.98
CA ARG A 265 -14.68 11.66 -6.42
C ARG A 265 -16.05 11.80 -5.76
N LYS A 266 -16.36 12.96 -5.19
CA LYS A 266 -17.68 13.28 -4.62
C LYS A 266 -18.82 12.99 -5.62
N GLN A 267 -18.65 13.30 -6.91
CA GLN A 267 -19.51 12.86 -8.00
C GLN A 267 -18.75 12.76 -9.34
N GLU A 268 -19.37 12.18 -10.36
CA GLU A 268 -18.86 12.12 -11.74
C GLU A 268 -18.55 13.55 -12.24
N GLY A 269 -17.39 13.75 -12.87
CA GLY A 269 -16.88 15.05 -13.29
C GLY A 269 -16.46 16.03 -12.18
N ALA A 270 -16.61 15.70 -10.89
CA ALA A 270 -16.18 16.60 -9.82
C ALA A 270 -14.66 16.56 -9.61
N ASP A 271 -14.07 17.73 -9.32
CA ASP A 271 -12.67 17.82 -8.92
C ASP A 271 -12.42 17.11 -7.58
N LEU A 272 -11.17 16.71 -7.37
CA LEU A 272 -10.67 16.11 -6.14
C LEU A 272 -9.92 17.17 -5.32
N ASP A 273 -10.08 17.11 -4.01
CA ASP A 273 -9.57 18.07 -3.03
C ASP A 273 -8.91 17.36 -1.84
N LEU A 274 -8.27 18.12 -0.95
CA LEU A 274 -7.64 17.56 0.26
C LEU A 274 -8.67 17.01 1.27
N ASP A 275 -9.96 17.23 1.05
CA ASP A 275 -11.08 16.71 1.85
C ASP A 275 -11.67 15.42 1.23
N SER A 276 -11.14 14.96 0.10
CA SER A 276 -11.64 13.77 -0.57
C SER A 276 -11.30 12.50 0.23
N PRO A 277 -12.23 11.53 0.37
CA PRO A 277 -12.00 10.31 1.15
C PRO A 277 -10.76 9.54 0.69
N ILE A 278 -9.97 9.04 1.64
CA ILE A 278 -8.83 8.17 1.37
C ILE A 278 -9.26 6.73 1.64
N TYR A 279 -9.14 5.89 0.61
CA TYR A 279 -9.35 4.46 0.68
C TYR A 279 -8.01 3.73 0.72
N GLU A 280 -7.90 2.79 1.65
CA GLU A 280 -6.78 1.87 1.73
C GLU A 280 -7.24 0.48 1.32
N PHE A 281 -6.46 -0.19 0.48
CA PHE A 281 -6.62 -1.61 0.21
C PHE A 281 -5.40 -2.32 0.81
N THR A 282 -5.66 -3.20 1.77
CA THR A 282 -4.65 -4.06 2.40
C THR A 282 -5.01 -5.53 2.12
N PRO A 283 -4.10 -6.50 2.30
CA PRO A 283 -4.44 -7.92 2.19
C PRO A 283 -5.58 -8.37 3.10
N ALA A 284 -5.82 -7.65 4.20
CA ALA A 284 -6.89 -7.95 5.14
C ALA A 284 -8.21 -7.24 4.80
N ASP A 285 -8.14 -5.93 4.55
CA ASP A 285 -9.31 -5.05 4.59
C ASP A 285 -9.26 -3.91 3.56
N ILE A 286 -10.44 -3.41 3.18
CA ILE A 286 -10.61 -2.05 2.69
C ILE A 286 -10.94 -1.15 3.87
N ASN A 287 -10.11 -0.13 4.11
CA ASN A 287 -10.37 0.93 5.09
C ASN A 287 -10.76 2.22 4.37
N VAL A 288 -11.53 3.06 5.05
CA VAL A 288 -11.69 4.47 4.72
C VAL A 288 -11.31 5.33 5.92
N TRP A 289 -10.51 6.37 5.67
CA TRP A 289 -10.11 7.35 6.68
C TRP A 289 -10.62 8.75 6.31
N HIS A 290 -11.61 9.25 7.05
CA HIS A 290 -12.23 10.54 6.84
C HIS A 290 -12.77 11.12 8.16
N PRO A 291 -12.74 12.45 8.40
CA PRO A 291 -13.20 13.05 9.66
C PRO A 291 -14.65 12.71 10.05
N THR A 292 -15.51 12.43 9.07
CA THR A 292 -16.92 12.03 9.27
C THR A 292 -17.19 10.52 9.15
N LEU A 293 -16.19 9.71 8.77
CA LEU A 293 -16.29 8.25 8.76
C LEU A 293 -14.91 7.59 8.80
N ASN A 294 -14.67 6.76 9.82
CA ASN A 294 -13.58 5.80 9.82
C ASN A 294 -14.19 4.40 9.92
N ALA A 295 -13.97 3.60 8.88
CA ALA A 295 -14.68 2.33 8.69
C ALA A 295 -13.83 1.31 7.93
N THR A 296 -14.09 0.04 8.20
CA THR A 296 -13.34 -1.10 7.70
C THR A 296 -14.30 -2.18 7.20
N PHE A 297 -13.97 -2.81 6.07
CA PHE A 297 -14.69 -3.96 5.53
C PHE A 297 -13.68 -4.99 4.97
N PRO A 298 -13.90 -6.32 5.10
CA PRO A 298 -12.91 -7.31 4.68
C PRO A 298 -12.61 -7.29 3.17
N MET A 299 -11.32 -7.28 2.80
CA MET A 299 -10.84 -7.13 1.41
C MET A 299 -11.36 -8.22 0.48
N ALA A 300 -11.39 -9.47 0.98
CA ALA A 300 -11.87 -10.61 0.21
C ALA A 300 -13.34 -10.50 -0.24
N TYR A 301 -14.09 -9.55 0.35
CA TYR A 301 -15.48 -9.25 0.03
C TYR A 301 -15.67 -7.87 -0.64
N LEU A 302 -14.62 -7.26 -1.19
CA LEU A 302 -14.71 -6.01 -1.95
C LEU A 302 -15.80 -6.10 -3.04
N GLY A 303 -16.53 -5.01 -3.27
CA GLY A 303 -17.67 -4.98 -4.20
C GLY A 303 -18.95 -5.64 -3.69
N SER A 304 -19.00 -6.02 -2.40
CA SER A 304 -20.24 -6.34 -1.68
C SER A 304 -21.03 -5.08 -1.34
N LYS A 305 -22.34 -5.22 -1.14
CA LYS A 305 -23.21 -4.16 -0.59
C LYS A 305 -23.64 -4.47 0.83
N THR A 306 -23.83 -3.44 1.65
CA THR A 306 -24.34 -3.57 3.01
C THR A 306 -25.64 -2.79 3.22
N GLY A 307 -26.43 -3.22 4.22
CA GLY A 307 -27.64 -2.54 4.61
C GLY A 307 -27.33 -1.22 5.31
N ALA A 308 -27.79 -0.10 4.75
CA ALA A 308 -27.47 1.26 5.18
C ALA A 308 -27.75 1.62 6.66
N VAL A 309 -28.49 0.79 7.40
CA VAL A 309 -28.79 0.96 8.83
C VAL A 309 -28.26 -0.20 9.68
N THR A 310 -28.18 -1.41 9.12
CA THR A 310 -27.73 -2.61 9.85
C THR A 310 -26.22 -2.83 9.76
N SER A 311 -25.55 -2.18 8.81
CA SER A 311 -24.15 -2.37 8.41
C SER A 311 -23.79 -3.80 8.01
N LYS A 312 -24.75 -4.73 7.97
CA LYS A 312 -24.57 -6.13 7.56
C LYS A 312 -24.57 -6.24 6.05
N ALA A 313 -23.76 -7.14 5.51
CA ALA A 313 -23.75 -7.42 4.08
C ALA A 313 -25.08 -8.02 3.62
N THR A 314 -25.63 -7.47 2.54
CA THR A 314 -26.90 -7.88 1.91
C THR A 314 -26.69 -8.54 0.55
N GLU A 315 -25.65 -8.14 -0.16
CA GLU A 315 -25.15 -8.83 -1.35
C GLU A 315 -23.64 -9.03 -1.20
N CYS A 316 -23.17 -10.26 -1.32
CA CYS A 316 -21.76 -10.59 -1.12
C CYS A 316 -21.08 -11.01 -2.42
N VAL A 317 -19.87 -10.51 -2.61
CA VAL A 317 -19.08 -10.65 -3.83
C VAL A 317 -17.65 -11.01 -3.45
N THR A 318 -17.01 -11.89 -4.20
CA THR A 318 -15.58 -12.21 -4.03
C THR A 318 -14.82 -12.02 -5.35
N GLY A 319 -13.50 -11.80 -5.26
CA GLY A 319 -12.62 -11.63 -6.42
C GLY A 319 -12.67 -10.25 -7.09
N PHE A 320 -13.41 -9.29 -6.53
CA PHE A 320 -13.38 -7.89 -6.98
C PHE A 320 -12.05 -7.21 -6.63
N ASP A 321 -11.39 -7.68 -5.56
CA ASP A 321 -10.05 -7.27 -5.11
C ASP A 321 -8.91 -7.80 -5.99
N ASN A 322 -9.17 -7.94 -7.29
CA ASN A 322 -8.19 -8.35 -8.29
C ASN A 322 -7.01 -7.37 -8.31
N LEU A 323 -5.78 -7.89 -8.23
CA LEU A 323 -4.56 -7.04 -8.16
C LEU A 323 -4.46 -6.07 -9.34
N GLY A 324 -4.77 -6.53 -10.55
CA GLY A 324 -4.81 -5.68 -11.74
C GLY A 324 -5.78 -4.51 -11.59
N PHE A 325 -7.01 -4.79 -11.13
CA PHE A 325 -8.03 -3.78 -10.93
C PHE A 325 -7.64 -2.77 -9.85
N LEU A 326 -7.09 -3.20 -8.70
CA LEU A 326 -6.67 -2.32 -7.62
C LEU A 326 -5.44 -1.46 -7.99
N MET A 327 -4.45 -2.04 -8.68
CA MET A 327 -3.36 -1.28 -9.30
C MET A 327 -3.89 -0.20 -10.26
N GLY A 328 -4.94 -0.53 -11.04
CA GLY A 328 -5.62 0.41 -11.93
C GLY A 328 -6.38 1.51 -11.18
N ALA A 329 -7.13 1.17 -10.13
CA ALA A 329 -7.91 2.11 -9.33
C ALA A 329 -7.03 3.16 -8.63
N SER A 330 -5.85 2.75 -8.19
CA SER A 330 -4.83 3.62 -7.60
C SER A 330 -4.15 4.55 -8.63
N SER A 331 -4.21 4.25 -9.93
CA SER A 331 -3.38 4.88 -10.98
C SER A 331 -4.13 5.36 -12.23
N ASN A 332 -5.45 5.54 -12.14
CA ASN A 332 -6.30 5.99 -13.25
C ASN A 332 -6.22 7.51 -13.51
N ILE A 333 -5.02 8.08 -13.49
CA ILE A 333 -4.76 9.53 -13.61
C ILE A 333 -5.26 10.16 -14.92
N PHE A 334 -5.54 9.34 -15.95
CA PHE A 334 -6.23 9.74 -17.18
C PHE A 334 -7.68 10.22 -16.94
N SER A 335 -8.28 9.92 -15.78
CA SER A 335 -9.59 10.44 -15.35
C SER A 335 -9.63 11.96 -15.14
N TYR A 336 -8.49 12.66 -15.16
CA TYR A 336 -8.46 14.12 -15.24
C TYR A 336 -9.21 14.69 -16.47
N GLN A 337 -9.41 13.89 -17.53
CA GLN A 337 -10.22 14.24 -18.70
C GLN A 337 -11.73 14.25 -18.42
N ASP A 338 -12.20 13.72 -17.28
CA ASP A 338 -13.62 13.70 -16.96
C ASP A 338 -14.19 15.11 -16.74
N GLY A 339 -15.44 15.32 -17.16
CA GLY A 339 -16.11 16.63 -17.12
C GLY A 339 -15.53 17.74 -18.02
N LYS A 340 -14.35 17.57 -18.64
CA LYS A 340 -13.64 18.62 -19.42
C LYS A 340 -13.77 18.40 -20.93
N LYS A 341 -13.99 19.49 -21.69
CA LYS A 341 -14.07 19.49 -23.18
C LYS A 341 -12.68 19.33 -23.83
N ILE A 342 -11.96 18.27 -23.48
CA ILE A 342 -10.65 17.92 -24.05
C ILE A 342 -10.85 16.79 -25.07
N ASN A 343 -10.06 16.80 -26.16
CA ASN A 343 -10.09 15.73 -27.16
C ASN A 343 -9.76 14.38 -26.48
N ARG A 344 -10.65 13.39 -26.62
CA ARG A 344 -10.49 12.08 -25.98
C ARG A 344 -9.15 11.45 -26.38
N SER A 345 -8.36 11.02 -25.40
CA SER A 345 -7.11 10.27 -25.65
C SER A 345 -7.33 9.03 -26.52
N LEU A 346 -6.31 8.49 -27.19
CA LEU A 346 -6.44 7.29 -28.03
C LEU A 346 -7.02 6.09 -27.25
N LEU A 347 -6.57 5.89 -26.00
CA LEU A 347 -7.10 4.84 -25.12
C LEU A 347 -8.56 5.10 -24.73
N ALA A 348 -8.93 6.36 -24.45
CA ALA A 348 -10.31 6.75 -24.20
C ALA A 348 -11.20 6.65 -25.45
N GLY A 349 -10.67 6.92 -26.64
CA GLY A 349 -11.36 6.77 -27.92
C GLY A 349 -11.70 5.31 -28.18
N LEU A 350 -10.69 4.43 -28.11
CA LEU A 350 -10.86 2.97 -28.21
C LEU A 350 -11.81 2.43 -27.11
N ALA A 351 -11.64 2.85 -25.85
CA ALA A 351 -12.53 2.43 -24.77
C ALA A 351 -13.96 2.95 -24.95
N SER A 352 -14.16 4.18 -25.42
CA SER A 352 -15.50 4.76 -25.65
C SER A 352 -16.27 4.12 -26.82
N MET A 353 -15.61 3.28 -27.63
CA MET A 353 -16.25 2.40 -28.60
C MET A 353 -16.83 1.12 -27.95
N PHE A 354 -16.38 0.77 -26.74
CA PHE A 354 -16.71 -0.50 -26.06
C PHE A 354 -17.26 -0.37 -24.63
N VAL A 355 -17.22 0.83 -24.04
CA VAL A 355 -17.76 1.18 -22.71
C VAL A 355 -18.80 2.28 -22.89
N LYS A 356 -19.95 2.20 -22.19
CA LYS A 356 -21.01 3.21 -22.18
C LYS A 356 -21.19 3.77 -20.78
N GLY A 357 -21.21 5.10 -20.64
CA GLY A 357 -21.28 5.78 -19.33
C GLY A 357 -19.92 5.94 -18.65
N ARG A 358 -19.92 6.29 -17.36
CA ARG A 358 -18.76 6.50 -16.46
C ARG A 358 -17.45 5.90 -16.95
N PHE A 359 -16.59 6.77 -17.48
CA PHE A 359 -15.48 6.32 -18.31
C PHE A 359 -14.21 5.98 -17.52
N TYR A 360 -13.84 6.74 -16.49
CA TYR A 360 -12.44 6.76 -16.04
C TYR A 360 -12.19 6.35 -14.58
N GLU A 361 -13.21 6.38 -13.73
CA GLU A 361 -13.16 6.03 -12.31
C GLU A 361 -13.19 4.50 -12.14
N ALA A 362 -12.59 3.97 -11.08
CA ALA A 362 -12.76 2.56 -10.75
C ALA A 362 -14.11 2.38 -10.04
N LEU A 363 -15.03 1.71 -10.72
CA LEU A 363 -16.40 1.50 -10.25
C LEU A 363 -16.45 0.28 -9.35
N VAL A 364 -16.81 0.48 -8.08
CA VAL A 364 -16.88 -0.57 -7.05
C VAL A 364 -18.18 -0.40 -6.26
N PRO A 365 -19.05 -1.44 -6.16
CA PRO A 365 -20.21 -1.38 -5.27
C PRO A 365 -19.77 -1.05 -3.84
N ASN A 366 -20.46 -0.10 -3.21
CA ASN A 366 -20.01 0.55 -2.00
C ASN A 366 -20.42 -0.23 -0.73
N PRO A 367 -19.48 -0.86 0.01
CA PRO A 367 -19.81 -1.50 1.28
C PRO A 367 -20.12 -0.48 2.38
N PHE A 368 -19.71 0.79 2.23
CA PHE A 368 -19.89 1.88 3.21
C PHE A 368 -21.16 2.70 2.97
N MET A 369 -22.04 2.29 2.05
CA MET A 369 -23.31 2.98 1.81
C MET A 369 -24.14 3.06 3.10
N GLY A 370 -24.67 4.24 3.41
CA GLY A 370 -25.42 4.54 4.63
C GLY A 370 -24.58 4.88 5.86
N GLN A 371 -23.26 4.67 5.82
CA GLN A 371 -22.38 4.97 6.94
C GLN A 371 -21.98 6.46 6.94
N GLY A 372 -21.70 7.02 8.12
CA GLY A 372 -21.22 8.41 8.25
C GLY A 372 -22.24 9.48 7.85
N ARG A 373 -23.55 9.19 7.91
CA ARG A 373 -24.62 10.16 7.56
C ARG A 373 -24.55 11.41 8.43
N GLY A 374 -24.65 12.57 7.78
CA GLY A 374 -24.75 13.88 8.44
C GLY A 374 -26.19 14.21 8.85
N PRO A 375 -26.42 15.34 9.54
CA PRO A 375 -27.75 15.80 9.96
C PRO A 375 -28.69 16.09 8.77
N THR A 376 -28.15 16.44 7.61
CA THR A 376 -28.89 16.61 6.34
C THR A 376 -28.22 15.83 5.21
N PRO A 377 -28.94 15.48 4.13
CA PRO A 377 -28.32 14.89 2.94
C PRO A 377 -27.13 15.71 2.44
N GLY A 378 -26.05 15.02 2.05
CA GLY A 378 -24.81 15.63 1.57
C GLY A 378 -23.94 16.33 2.62
N SER A 379 -24.33 16.36 3.91
CA SER A 379 -23.52 16.93 5.01
C SER A 379 -22.66 15.91 5.77
N GLY A 380 -22.73 14.64 5.39
CA GLY A 380 -22.03 13.53 6.02
C GLY A 380 -20.73 13.15 5.33
N PHE A 381 -20.40 11.87 5.41
CA PHE A 381 -19.34 11.23 4.64
C PHE A 381 -19.63 11.32 3.13
N PRO A 382 -18.67 11.79 2.29
CA PRO A 382 -18.94 12.06 0.87
C PRO A 382 -19.43 10.87 0.05
N ASP A 383 -19.00 9.64 0.36
CA ASP A 383 -19.52 8.43 -0.28
C ASP A 383 -20.64 7.72 0.54
N GLY A 384 -21.18 8.35 1.58
CA GLY A 384 -22.17 7.75 2.48
C GLY A 384 -23.56 7.56 1.88
N GLU A 385 -23.87 8.22 0.76
CA GLU A 385 -25.21 8.23 0.14
C GLU A 385 -25.28 7.52 -1.21
N ARG A 386 -24.22 6.81 -1.63
CA ARG A 386 -24.11 6.21 -2.97
C ARG A 386 -23.94 4.69 -2.95
N ASP A 387 -24.53 4.02 -3.95
CA ASP A 387 -24.38 2.58 -4.19
C ASP A 387 -22.99 2.16 -4.70
N GLU A 388 -22.18 3.10 -5.20
CA GLU A 388 -20.95 2.81 -5.96
C GLU A 388 -19.88 3.87 -5.69
N LEU A 389 -18.69 3.42 -5.29
CA LEU A 389 -17.49 4.24 -5.14
C LEU A 389 -16.93 4.63 -6.51
N LEU A 390 -16.47 5.88 -6.61
CA LEU A 390 -15.86 6.46 -7.82
C LEU A 390 -14.36 6.63 -7.60
N LEU A 391 -13.64 5.51 -7.55
CA LEU A 391 -12.24 5.46 -7.13
C LEU A 391 -11.29 6.09 -8.14
N ALA A 392 -10.27 6.76 -7.63
CA ALA A 392 -9.40 7.67 -8.34
C ALA A 392 -7.96 7.69 -7.81
N ASP A 393 -6.99 8.06 -8.65
CA ASP A 393 -5.59 8.30 -8.26
C ASP A 393 -5.49 9.55 -7.34
N GLY A 394 -5.00 9.34 -6.11
CA GLY A 394 -4.80 10.39 -5.10
C GLY A 394 -3.86 11.52 -5.53
N ALA A 395 -3.06 11.34 -6.58
CA ALA A 395 -2.26 12.42 -7.17
C ALA A 395 -3.14 13.56 -7.72
N MET A 396 -4.41 13.29 -8.07
CA MET A 396 -5.37 14.32 -8.48
C MET A 396 -5.91 15.15 -7.30
N ALA A 397 -5.99 14.57 -6.10
CA ALA A 397 -6.20 15.31 -4.84
C ALA A 397 -4.94 16.08 -4.39
N GLN A 398 -3.85 15.97 -5.16
CA GLN A 398 -2.50 16.49 -4.85
C GLN A 398 -1.84 15.79 -3.65
N GLU A 399 -2.35 14.62 -3.25
CA GLU A 399 -1.78 13.74 -2.23
C GLU A 399 -0.90 12.66 -2.86
N SER A 400 -0.02 13.05 -3.79
CA SER A 400 0.84 12.15 -4.58
C SER A 400 1.83 11.30 -3.75
N MET A 401 1.90 11.50 -2.42
CA MET A 401 2.65 10.69 -1.48
C MET A 401 1.73 10.28 -0.32
N PRO A 402 1.48 8.98 -0.09
CA PRO A 402 0.46 8.50 0.84
C PRO A 402 0.90 8.56 2.31
N LEU A 403 1.02 9.77 2.84
CA LEU A 403 1.49 10.02 4.20
C LEU A 403 0.37 9.86 5.24
N PHE A 404 -0.82 10.43 5.00
CA PHE A 404 -1.95 10.39 5.94
C PHE A 404 -2.37 8.99 6.44
N PRO A 405 -2.37 7.92 5.62
CA PRO A 405 -2.44 6.52 6.08
C PRO A 405 -1.54 6.18 7.27
N LEU A 406 -0.30 6.65 7.28
CA LEU A 406 0.69 6.32 8.31
C LEU A 406 0.55 7.18 9.57
N LEU A 407 -0.29 8.22 9.54
CA LEU A 407 -0.52 9.12 10.67
C LEU A 407 -1.68 8.69 11.57
N GLN A 408 -2.39 7.61 11.24
CA GLN A 408 -3.46 7.09 12.08
C GLN A 408 -2.89 6.71 13.46
N PRO A 409 -3.35 7.31 14.58
CA PRO A 409 -2.66 7.14 15.86
C PRO A 409 -2.67 5.70 16.38
N SER A 410 -3.63 4.87 15.96
CA SER A 410 -3.69 3.43 16.22
C SER A 410 -2.57 2.63 15.57
N ARG A 411 -1.90 3.16 14.54
CA ARG A 411 -0.69 2.57 13.95
C ARG A 411 0.57 2.91 14.73
N MET A 412 0.58 3.96 15.55
CA MET A 412 1.73 4.43 16.35
C MET A 412 3.05 4.41 15.55
N VAL A 413 3.10 5.10 14.40
CA VAL A 413 4.30 5.17 13.55
C VAL A 413 5.25 6.25 14.07
N ASP A 414 6.48 5.89 14.39
CA ASP A 414 7.51 6.82 14.89
C ASP A 414 8.35 7.41 13.76
N VAL A 415 8.59 6.63 12.69
CA VAL A 415 9.48 7.02 11.59
C VAL A 415 8.82 6.73 10.25
N ILE A 416 8.74 7.73 9.38
CA ILE A 416 8.23 7.59 8.01
C ILE A 416 9.37 7.86 7.02
N ILE A 417 9.76 6.84 6.26
CA ILE A 417 10.67 6.96 5.13
C ILE A 417 9.85 7.38 3.91
N ALA A 418 9.89 8.67 3.61
CA ALA A 418 9.08 9.34 2.60
C ALA A 418 9.86 9.42 1.29
N VAL A 419 9.57 8.50 0.36
CA VAL A 419 10.31 8.34 -0.90
C VAL A 419 9.61 9.12 -2.01
N ASP A 420 10.12 10.32 -2.31
CA ASP A 420 9.53 11.24 -3.27
C ASP A 420 10.18 11.10 -4.67
N SER A 421 9.33 10.93 -5.67
CA SER A 421 9.67 10.79 -7.08
C SER A 421 8.77 11.66 -7.99
N VAL A 422 7.95 12.54 -7.41
CA VAL A 422 6.98 13.36 -8.15
C VAL A 422 7.71 14.41 -9.00
N SER A 423 7.52 14.40 -10.32
CA SER A 423 8.05 15.46 -11.20
C SER A 423 7.13 16.68 -11.20
N HIS A 424 7.65 17.87 -10.88
CA HIS A 424 6.85 19.10 -10.67
C HIS A 424 6.33 19.76 -11.97
N SER A 425 6.38 19.12 -13.14
CA SER A 425 5.87 19.74 -14.35
C SER A 425 4.33 19.80 -14.28
N ARG A 426 3.77 20.98 -13.94
CA ARG A 426 2.32 21.28 -13.98
C ARG A 426 1.69 20.99 -15.35
N LEU A 427 2.52 20.95 -16.39
CA LEU A 427 2.17 20.67 -17.78
C LEU A 427 2.27 19.18 -18.14
N SER A 428 2.81 18.31 -17.26
CA SER A 428 2.89 16.86 -17.45
C SER A 428 1.56 16.26 -17.90
N PHE A 429 0.48 16.66 -17.22
CA PHE A 429 -0.86 16.12 -17.44
C PHE A 429 -1.53 16.70 -18.70
N LEU A 430 -1.10 17.88 -19.16
CA LEU A 430 -1.60 18.51 -20.39
C LEU A 430 -0.95 17.93 -21.65
N PHE A 431 0.35 17.59 -21.58
CA PHE A 431 1.11 17.02 -22.70
C PHE A 431 1.29 15.50 -22.63
N ALA A 432 0.67 14.82 -21.66
CA ALA A 432 0.73 13.37 -21.42
C ALA A 432 0.30 12.46 -22.60
N LEU A 433 -0.23 13.05 -23.67
CA LEU A 433 -0.80 12.34 -24.83
C LEU A 433 -0.07 12.63 -26.16
N LEU A 434 1.00 13.41 -26.14
CA LEU A 434 1.84 13.60 -27.33
C LEU A 434 2.71 12.35 -27.56
N PRO A 435 2.88 11.90 -28.83
CA PRO A 435 3.72 10.74 -29.14
C PRO A 435 5.18 10.96 -28.75
N ASP A 436 5.66 12.21 -28.83
CA ASP A 436 6.95 12.65 -28.31
C ASP A 436 6.70 13.74 -27.24
N PRO A 437 6.61 13.39 -25.95
CA PRO A 437 6.47 14.38 -24.88
C PRO A 437 7.74 15.25 -24.80
N PRO A 438 7.62 16.59 -24.71
CA PRO A 438 8.79 17.47 -24.60
C PRO A 438 9.67 17.13 -23.39
N ALA A 439 10.97 17.43 -23.48
CA ALA A 439 11.92 17.30 -22.37
C ALA A 439 11.47 18.04 -21.08
N LEU A 440 10.56 19.02 -21.21
CA LEU A 440 9.84 19.73 -20.15
C LEU A 440 8.96 18.83 -19.24
N LEU A 441 8.81 17.53 -19.54
CA LEU A 441 8.12 16.56 -18.68
C LEU A 441 9.06 15.75 -17.78
N LYS A 442 10.38 15.90 -17.96
CA LYS A 442 11.36 15.41 -16.98
C LYS A 442 11.38 16.31 -15.75
N GLY A 443 11.73 15.75 -14.60
CA GLY A 443 11.96 16.56 -13.39
C GLY A 443 12.20 15.76 -12.12
N TYR A 444 12.77 16.45 -11.13
CA TYR A 444 12.96 15.97 -9.77
C TYR A 444 11.92 16.58 -8.82
N PRO A 445 11.68 15.99 -7.64
CA PRO A 445 10.74 16.52 -6.66
C PRO A 445 11.23 17.82 -6.02
N ASN A 446 10.29 18.57 -5.47
CA ASN A 446 10.56 19.84 -4.78
C ASN A 446 9.85 19.95 -3.42
N GLY A 447 9.43 18.83 -2.83
CA GLY A 447 8.73 18.80 -1.54
C GLY A 447 7.23 19.11 -1.61
N THR A 448 6.66 19.37 -2.79
CA THR A 448 5.21 19.69 -2.93
C THR A 448 4.32 18.62 -2.28
N ALA A 449 4.60 17.33 -2.48
CA ALA A 449 3.77 16.25 -1.94
C ALA A 449 3.80 16.23 -0.40
N LEU A 450 4.99 16.42 0.20
CA LEU A 450 5.17 16.52 1.65
C LEU A 450 4.41 17.74 2.23
N TYR A 451 4.48 18.88 1.54
CA TYR A 451 3.75 20.09 1.93
C TYR A 451 2.23 19.94 1.83
N ARG A 452 1.71 19.19 0.84
CA ARG A 452 0.28 18.94 0.67
C ARG A 452 -0.34 18.19 1.85
N THR A 453 0.35 17.21 2.41
CA THR A 453 -0.08 16.57 3.67
C THR A 453 -0.12 17.58 4.82
N SER A 454 0.91 18.41 5.00
CA SER A 454 0.89 19.48 6.03
C SER A 454 -0.30 20.44 5.85
N MET A 455 -0.74 20.70 4.62
CA MET A 455 -1.92 21.54 4.35
C MET A 455 -3.24 20.83 4.65
N LYS A 456 -3.38 19.52 4.35
CA LYS A 456 -4.56 18.72 4.74
C LYS A 456 -4.79 18.77 6.24
N LEU A 457 -3.71 18.59 7.02
CA LEU A 457 -3.76 18.55 8.48
C LEU A 457 -4.09 19.89 9.16
N LYS A 458 -4.12 21.00 8.41
CA LYS A 458 -4.59 22.32 8.91
C LYS A 458 -6.12 22.48 8.82
N GLN A 459 -6.82 21.64 8.04
CA GLN A 459 -8.28 21.65 7.93
C GLN A 459 -8.92 21.15 9.23
N ASP A 460 -10.09 21.70 9.62
CA ASP A 460 -10.66 21.50 10.96
C ASP A 460 -10.80 20.03 11.37
N GLY A 461 -11.26 19.16 10.45
CA GLY A 461 -11.44 17.72 10.70
C GLY A 461 -10.14 16.91 10.83
N TYR A 462 -8.98 17.48 10.47
CA TYR A 462 -7.69 16.78 10.44
C TYR A 462 -6.65 17.35 11.42
N ARG A 463 -6.95 18.42 12.18
CA ARG A 463 -6.01 19.06 13.13
C ARG A 463 -5.53 18.19 14.29
N GLY A 464 -6.23 17.08 14.59
CA GLY A 464 -5.84 16.15 15.64
C GLY A 464 -4.67 15.20 15.28
N TYR A 465 -4.28 15.16 14.00
CA TYR A 465 -3.22 14.26 13.52
C TYR A 465 -1.84 14.91 13.60
N LYS A 466 -0.89 14.20 14.20
CA LYS A 466 0.50 14.64 14.40
C LYS A 466 1.33 14.51 13.13
N PHE A 467 2.01 15.59 12.74
CA PHE A 467 2.92 15.63 11.60
C PHE A 467 3.93 16.77 11.76
N PRO A 468 5.19 16.62 11.32
CA PRO A 468 6.16 17.71 11.41
C PRO A 468 5.77 18.92 10.56
N GLU A 469 6.27 20.09 10.97
CA GLU A 469 6.17 21.31 10.19
C GLU A 469 6.96 21.16 8.88
N VAL A 470 6.26 21.33 7.76
CA VAL A 470 6.88 21.32 6.43
C VAL A 470 6.97 22.78 5.95
N PRO A 471 8.19 23.30 5.72
CA PRO A 471 8.36 24.69 5.34
C PRO A 471 7.95 24.92 3.88
N GLU A 472 6.92 25.74 3.67
CA GLU A 472 6.66 26.37 2.37
C GLU A 472 7.80 27.35 2.06
N THR A 473 7.99 28.31 2.98
CA THR A 473 9.12 29.25 3.05
C THR A 473 9.44 29.55 4.52
N TYR A 474 10.31 28.77 5.17
CA TYR A 474 10.77 29.13 6.52
C TYR A 474 11.88 30.17 6.38
N GLN A 475 11.71 31.35 7.00
CA GLN A 475 12.67 32.46 6.96
C GLN A 475 13.11 32.82 5.52
N HIS A 476 12.15 33.18 4.67
CA HIS A 476 12.37 33.69 3.30
C HIS A 476 13.13 32.77 2.33
N SER A 477 13.33 31.50 2.68
CA SER A 477 13.97 30.49 1.82
C SER A 477 13.01 29.33 1.55
N THR A 478 12.83 29.00 0.28
CA THR A 478 11.99 27.89 -0.18
C THR A 478 12.61 26.53 0.16
N PHE A 479 11.80 25.47 0.09
CA PHE A 479 12.26 24.08 0.14
C PHE A 479 13.42 23.79 -0.83
N THR A 480 13.40 24.45 -2.01
CA THR A 480 14.46 24.37 -3.01
C THR A 480 15.73 25.12 -2.62
N ASP A 481 15.64 26.34 -2.10
CA ASP A 481 16.82 27.15 -1.70
C ASP A 481 17.63 26.49 -0.59
N ARG A 482 16.94 25.78 0.32
CA ARG A 482 17.55 25.00 1.41
C ARG A 482 18.24 23.72 0.93
N GLY A 483 18.04 23.34 -0.34
CA GLY A 483 18.63 22.15 -0.95
C GLY A 483 17.99 20.82 -0.53
N TYR A 484 16.83 20.84 0.14
CA TYR A 484 16.13 19.62 0.60
C TYR A 484 15.68 18.71 -0.55
N HIS A 485 15.65 19.21 -1.78
CA HIS A 485 15.39 18.45 -3.00
C HIS A 485 16.61 17.70 -3.58
N LYS A 486 17.80 17.85 -2.97
CA LYS A 486 19.09 17.29 -3.44
C LYS A 486 19.81 16.45 -2.39
N ARG A 487 19.12 16.06 -1.30
CA ARG A 487 19.64 15.18 -0.24
C ARG A 487 18.49 14.66 0.64
N PRO A 488 18.64 13.50 1.29
CA PRO A 488 17.79 13.09 2.39
C PRO A 488 17.70 14.20 3.45
N THR A 489 16.50 14.44 3.99
CA THR A 489 16.24 15.47 5.00
C THR A 489 15.30 14.93 6.06
N PHE A 490 15.62 15.17 7.33
CA PHE A 490 14.83 14.75 8.48
C PHE A 490 13.93 15.91 8.95
N PHE A 491 12.64 15.63 9.14
CA PHE A 491 11.65 16.58 9.67
C PHE A 491 11.02 15.99 10.94
N GLY A 492 10.83 16.81 11.98
CA GLY A 492 10.21 16.37 13.24
C GLY A 492 11.17 16.02 14.38
N CYS A 493 12.47 16.23 14.22
CA CYS A 493 13.45 16.07 15.30
C CYS A 493 13.03 16.87 16.55
N ASP A 494 13.14 16.25 17.74
CA ASP A 494 12.82 16.83 19.04
C ASP A 494 11.38 17.36 19.18
N LYS A 495 10.42 16.76 18.46
CA LYS A 495 8.98 17.06 18.51
C LYS A 495 8.16 15.79 18.74
N ASP A 496 6.98 15.97 19.32
CA ASP A 496 5.98 14.90 19.52
C ASP A 496 5.16 14.65 18.23
N VAL A 497 5.86 14.25 17.18
CA VAL A 497 5.34 13.93 15.83
C VAL A 497 6.21 12.82 15.21
N PRO A 498 5.73 12.07 14.19
CA PRO A 498 6.56 11.12 13.49
C PRO A 498 7.77 11.79 12.81
N LEU A 499 8.94 11.18 12.93
CA LEU A 499 10.16 11.59 12.25
C LEU A 499 10.04 11.24 10.75
N VAL A 500 9.91 12.25 9.90
CA VAL A 500 9.83 12.05 8.44
C VAL A 500 11.24 12.13 7.85
N VAL A 501 11.74 10.99 7.37
CA VAL A 501 12.97 10.87 6.58
C VAL A 501 12.60 11.04 5.11
N TYR A 502 12.63 12.28 4.62
CA TYR A 502 12.31 12.61 3.24
C TYR A 502 13.50 12.30 2.34
N ILE A 503 13.31 11.40 1.37
CA ILE A 503 14.32 10.95 0.40
C ILE A 503 13.82 11.33 -1.01
N PRO A 504 14.31 12.45 -1.58
CA PRO A 504 13.93 12.88 -2.93
C PRO A 504 14.75 12.17 -3.99
N ASN A 505 14.13 11.83 -5.11
CA ASN A 505 14.84 11.49 -6.34
C ASN A 505 15.66 12.69 -6.83
N HIS A 506 16.95 12.52 -7.06
CA HIS A 506 17.84 13.54 -7.61
C HIS A 506 19.00 12.88 -8.37
N TYR A 507 19.74 13.66 -9.16
CA TYR A 507 20.92 13.15 -9.85
C TYR A 507 22.09 13.00 -8.88
N ILE A 508 22.66 11.79 -8.79
CA ILE A 508 23.98 11.52 -8.20
C ILE A 508 24.90 10.86 -9.25
N THR A 509 24.43 9.80 -9.93
CA THR A 509 25.17 9.10 -10.98
C THR A 509 24.43 8.96 -12.31
N HIS A 510 23.10 8.84 -12.28
CA HIS A 510 22.30 8.59 -13.49
C HIS A 510 21.08 9.51 -13.55
N ASP A 511 20.62 9.83 -14.76
CA ASP A 511 19.39 10.59 -14.95
C ASP A 511 18.16 9.71 -14.65
N THR A 512 17.59 9.89 -13.47
CA THR A 512 16.35 9.25 -13.04
C THR A 512 15.14 10.19 -13.13
N SER A 513 15.26 11.35 -13.80
CA SER A 513 14.20 12.37 -13.91
C SER A 513 13.12 12.06 -14.96
N GLN A 514 13.08 10.83 -15.50
CA GLN A 514 12.28 10.43 -16.66
C GLN A 514 10.79 10.78 -16.58
N SER A 515 10.12 10.96 -17.73
CA SER A 515 8.70 11.36 -17.76
C SER A 515 7.80 10.33 -17.06
N THR A 516 6.75 10.81 -16.38
CA THR A 516 5.72 9.95 -15.72
C THR A 516 5.02 9.01 -16.72
N MET A 517 4.95 9.40 -17.99
CA MET A 517 4.34 8.60 -19.07
C MET A 517 5.34 7.67 -19.78
N GLN A 518 6.63 7.65 -19.40
CA GLN A 518 7.58 6.71 -20.00
C GLN A 518 7.18 5.28 -19.63
N ALA A 519 6.68 4.54 -20.61
CA ALA A 519 6.10 3.22 -20.38
C ALA A 519 7.11 2.07 -20.54
N VAL A 520 8.26 2.34 -21.17
CA VAL A 520 9.33 1.38 -21.47
C VAL A 520 10.66 1.94 -20.96
N PHE A 521 11.42 1.10 -20.27
CA PHE A 521 12.78 1.38 -19.82
C PHE A 521 13.68 0.26 -20.34
N LYS A 522 14.88 0.62 -20.79
CA LYS A 522 15.95 -0.32 -21.14
C LYS A 522 16.59 -0.87 -19.88
N LYS A 523 17.30 -2.00 -20.00
CA LYS A 523 18.00 -2.63 -18.87
C LYS A 523 19.04 -1.69 -18.24
N GLU A 524 19.71 -0.89 -19.06
CA GLU A 524 20.72 0.08 -18.63
C GLU A 524 20.09 1.26 -17.88
N GLU A 525 18.89 1.69 -18.27
CA GLU A 525 18.14 2.71 -17.53
C GLU A 525 17.70 2.17 -16.16
N ILE A 526 17.15 0.94 -16.12
CA ILE A 526 16.76 0.26 -14.87
C ILE A 526 17.97 0.11 -13.93
N ALA A 527 19.11 -0.36 -14.45
CA ALA A 527 20.34 -0.45 -13.68
C ALA A 527 20.79 0.93 -13.15
N GLY A 528 20.65 1.99 -13.97
CA GLY A 528 20.88 3.37 -13.55
C GLY A 528 19.98 3.85 -12.40
N PHE A 529 18.71 3.43 -12.36
CA PHE A 529 17.84 3.69 -11.21
C PHE A 529 18.33 3.01 -9.93
N PHE A 530 18.76 1.75 -10.01
CA PHE A 530 19.32 1.02 -8.86
C PHE A 530 20.65 1.61 -8.39
N GLU A 531 21.56 1.93 -9.31
CA GLU A 531 22.87 2.52 -8.99
C GLU A 531 22.72 3.93 -8.40
N ASN A 532 21.86 4.78 -8.97
CA ASN A 532 21.61 6.14 -8.45
C ASN A 532 20.84 6.12 -7.12
N GLY A 533 19.82 5.27 -7.00
CA GLY A 533 19.05 5.09 -5.76
C GLY A 533 19.91 4.55 -4.62
N PHE A 534 20.87 3.66 -4.91
CA PHE A 534 21.84 3.18 -3.95
C PHE A 534 22.61 4.34 -3.30
N TYR A 535 23.30 5.17 -4.09
CA TYR A 535 24.06 6.31 -3.56
C TYR A 535 23.18 7.34 -2.83
N ILE A 536 21.93 7.53 -3.25
CA ILE A 536 20.98 8.39 -2.52
C ILE A 536 20.65 7.82 -1.14
N ALA A 537 20.29 6.54 -1.05
CA ALA A 537 19.87 5.93 0.21
C ALA A 537 21.04 5.75 1.19
N THR A 538 22.23 5.42 0.69
CA THR A 538 23.43 5.21 1.52
C THR A 538 24.18 6.47 1.89
N GLN A 539 23.95 7.57 1.14
CA GLN A 539 24.77 8.78 1.19
C GLN A 539 26.27 8.52 0.97
N THR A 540 26.61 7.41 0.30
CA THR A 540 27.97 7.18 -0.20
C THR A 540 28.13 7.85 -1.56
N HIS A 541 29.35 8.22 -1.91
CA HIS A 541 29.67 8.68 -3.28
C HIS A 541 30.31 7.53 -4.07
N PRO A 542 30.24 7.55 -5.41
CA PRO A 542 31.14 6.77 -6.24
C PRO A 542 32.57 7.17 -5.92
N SER A 543 33.44 6.21 -5.63
CA SER A 543 34.88 6.47 -5.61
C SER A 543 35.34 6.87 -7.01
N HIS A 544 35.93 8.06 -7.13
CA HIS A 544 36.61 8.53 -8.34
C HIS A 544 37.84 7.67 -8.69
#